data_AF-A0AAU1XG37-F1
#
_entry.id   AF-A0AAU1XG37-F1
#
_cell.length_a   1.000
_cell.length_b   1.000
_cell.length_c   1.000
_cell.angle_alpha   90.00
_cell.angle_beta   90.00
_cell.angle_gamma   90.00
#
_symmetry.space_group_name_H-M   'P 1'
#
loop_
_entity.id
_entity.type
_entity.pdbx_description
1 polymer ?
#
loop_
_entity_poly.entity_id
_entity_poly.type
_entity_poly.pdbx_seq_one_letter_code
_entity_poly.pdbx_strand_id
1 'polypeptide(L)'
;MKLTRAALVLAAGAMAPALLLSTPSFAAAPAAVPAAASVDSDTENAVAIAKILADPASGKAVKREANKALSGTPADRVAFLATGFAKAQDEDNRVAIAKILFANPATGKAVNREANKALNGTPADRVAFLTTGLRLAQAEDDRVDVARILARPGISDALRAAAEKALNGTPEELRYFITVGQYQV
;
A
#
# COMPACT_ATOMS: atom_id res chain seq x y z
N MET A 1 21.65 -38.02 -33.09
CA MET A 1 21.63 -39.39 -33.66
C MET A 1 21.27 -40.40 -32.57
N LYS A 2 20.09 -41.02 -32.65
CA LYS A 2 19.78 -42.39 -32.20
C LYS A 2 18.31 -42.67 -32.55
N LEU A 3 18.14 -43.57 -33.51
CA LEU A 3 16.88 -44.08 -34.08
C LEU A 3 16.38 -45.29 -33.27
N THR A 4 15.23 -45.82 -33.71
CA THR A 4 14.64 -47.18 -33.52
C THR A 4 13.64 -47.33 -32.38
N ARG A 5 12.45 -47.96 -32.51
CA ARG A 5 11.91 -49.05 -33.37
C ARG A 5 10.36 -48.91 -33.44
N ALA A 6 9.66 -49.07 -34.59
CA ALA A 6 9.14 -50.31 -35.23
C ALA A 6 7.96 -50.97 -34.44
N ALA A 7 6.87 -51.56 -34.99
CA ALA A 7 6.29 -51.80 -36.33
C ALA A 7 4.89 -52.48 -36.18
N LEU A 8 4.25 -52.83 -37.32
CA LEU A 8 3.10 -53.75 -37.59
C LEU A 8 1.68 -53.10 -37.64
N VAL A 9 0.90 -52.95 -38.73
CA VAL A 9 0.62 -53.57 -40.07
C VAL A 9 -0.51 -54.63 -40.10
N LEU A 10 -1.38 -54.51 -41.13
CA LEU A 10 -2.42 -55.41 -41.74
C LEU A 10 -3.87 -55.30 -41.21
N ALA A 11 -4.96 -55.31 -42.00
CA ALA A 11 -5.23 -55.37 -43.45
C ALA A 11 -6.70 -54.88 -43.71
N ALA A 12 -6.98 -54.10 -44.76
CA ALA A 12 -7.68 -54.46 -46.03
C ALA A 12 -9.20 -54.78 -45.96
N GLY A 13 -10.01 -54.01 -46.71
CA GLY A 13 -11.39 -54.34 -47.07
C GLY A 13 -12.16 -53.17 -47.70
N ALA A 14 -12.42 -53.23 -49.01
CA ALA A 14 -12.95 -52.17 -49.86
C ALA A 14 -14.49 -52.08 -49.91
N MET A 15 -15.06 -50.87 -50.01
CA MET A 15 -16.17 -50.45 -50.91
C MET A 15 -16.67 -49.04 -50.53
N ALA A 16 -16.75 -48.15 -51.51
CA ALA A 16 -17.51 -46.88 -51.47
C ALA A 16 -18.73 -47.02 -52.42
N PRO A 17 -19.66 -46.05 -52.54
CA PRO A 17 -20.12 -44.97 -51.65
C PRO A 17 -21.66 -44.94 -51.47
N ALA A 18 -22.18 -44.24 -50.46
CA ALA A 18 -23.55 -43.70 -50.51
C ALA A 18 -23.64 -42.40 -49.70
N LEU A 19 -23.83 -41.31 -50.42
CA LEU A 19 -24.19 -39.98 -49.93
C LEU A 19 -25.53 -40.03 -49.18
N LEU A 20 -25.60 -39.49 -47.97
CA LEU A 20 -26.75 -38.70 -47.50
C LEU A 20 -26.26 -37.70 -46.45
N LEU A 21 -26.46 -36.41 -46.76
CA LEU A 21 -26.15 -35.27 -45.92
C LEU A 21 -26.88 -35.38 -44.57
N SER A 22 -26.13 -35.42 -43.47
CA SER A 22 -26.63 -35.08 -42.15
C SER A 22 -25.66 -34.09 -41.53
N THR A 23 -25.93 -32.80 -41.73
CA THR A 23 -25.26 -31.74 -40.96
C THR A 23 -25.57 -31.96 -39.48
N PRO A 24 -24.59 -32.05 -38.58
CA PRO A 24 -24.89 -31.87 -37.17
C PRO A 24 -25.39 -30.44 -36.99
N SER A 25 -26.65 -30.30 -36.62
CA SER A 25 -27.17 -29.06 -36.07
C SER A 25 -26.41 -28.82 -34.77
N PHE A 26 -25.43 -27.91 -34.79
CA PHE A 26 -24.89 -27.37 -33.55
C PHE A 26 -26.03 -26.59 -32.90
N ALA A 27 -26.64 -27.18 -31.88
CA ALA A 27 -27.33 -26.39 -30.87
C ALA A 27 -26.31 -25.38 -30.37
N ALA A 28 -26.47 -24.13 -30.79
CA ALA A 28 -25.79 -23.01 -30.17
C ALA A 28 -26.23 -23.03 -28.70
N ALA A 29 -25.44 -23.70 -27.86
CA ALA A 29 -25.49 -23.50 -26.45
C ALA A 29 -25.33 -21.99 -26.27
N PRO A 30 -26.27 -21.30 -25.60
CA PRO A 30 -26.03 -19.91 -25.27
C PRO A 30 -24.71 -19.91 -24.50
N ALA A 31 -23.69 -19.28 -25.07
CA ALA A 31 -22.51 -18.91 -24.33
C ALA A 31 -23.04 -18.28 -23.05
N ALA A 32 -22.67 -18.87 -21.91
CA ALA A 32 -22.96 -18.30 -20.62
C ALA A 32 -22.30 -16.92 -20.62
N VAL A 33 -23.08 -15.91 -21.02
CA VAL A 33 -22.83 -14.52 -20.68
C VAL A 33 -22.59 -14.58 -19.18
N PRO A 34 -21.44 -14.12 -18.66
CA PRO A 34 -21.23 -14.14 -17.23
C PRO A 34 -22.40 -13.35 -16.67
N ALA A 35 -23.30 -14.06 -16.00
CA ALA A 35 -24.47 -13.47 -15.39
C ALA A 35 -23.93 -12.33 -14.54
N ALA A 36 -24.55 -11.16 -14.71
CA ALA A 36 -24.37 -10.01 -13.87
C ALA A 36 -23.91 -10.46 -12.49
N ALA A 37 -22.69 -10.05 -12.07
CA ALA A 37 -22.43 -9.97 -10.64
C ALA A 37 -23.71 -9.36 -10.06
N SER A 38 -24.43 -10.14 -9.24
CA SER A 38 -25.82 -9.86 -8.88
C SER A 38 -25.95 -8.37 -8.55
N VAL A 39 -26.93 -7.68 -9.11
CA VAL A 39 -27.06 -6.21 -8.98
C VAL A 39 -26.91 -5.76 -7.51
N ASP A 40 -27.34 -6.60 -6.56
CA ASP A 40 -27.13 -6.44 -5.12
C ASP A 40 -25.65 -6.35 -4.72
N SER A 41 -24.81 -7.31 -5.14
CA SER A 41 -23.37 -7.32 -4.84
C SER A 41 -22.62 -6.18 -5.53
N ASP A 42 -23.06 -5.79 -6.72
CA ASP A 42 -22.50 -4.64 -7.42
C ASP A 42 -22.82 -3.32 -6.69
N THR A 43 -24.07 -3.19 -6.21
CA THR A 43 -24.51 -2.04 -5.40
C THR A 43 -23.72 -1.98 -4.10
N GLU A 44 -23.52 -3.11 -3.41
CA GLU A 44 -22.68 -3.19 -2.21
C GLU A 44 -21.24 -2.77 -2.48
N ASN A 45 -20.64 -3.22 -3.59
CA ASN A 45 -19.30 -2.80 -3.99
C ASN A 45 -19.23 -1.29 -4.24
N ALA A 46 -20.21 -0.71 -4.92
CA ALA A 46 -20.28 0.74 -5.13
C ALA A 46 -20.39 1.51 -3.80
N VAL A 47 -21.21 1.04 -2.86
CA VAL A 47 -21.34 1.61 -1.51
C VAL A 47 -20.03 1.50 -0.73
N ALA A 48 -19.33 0.37 -0.80
CA ALA A 48 -18.03 0.18 -0.15
C ALA A 48 -16.99 1.19 -0.67
N ILE A 49 -16.94 1.41 -1.99
CA ILE A 49 -16.03 2.40 -2.59
C ILE A 49 -16.43 3.83 -2.21
N ALA A 50 -17.73 4.13 -2.14
CA ALA A 50 -18.21 5.42 -1.67
C ALA A 50 -17.80 5.70 -0.20
N LYS A 51 -17.82 4.69 0.67
CA LYS A 51 -17.32 4.81 2.06
C LYS A 51 -15.82 5.10 2.09
N ILE A 52 -15.02 4.44 1.25
CA ILE A 52 -13.59 4.74 1.10
C ILE A 52 -13.39 6.19 0.67
N LEU A 53 -14.15 6.68 -0.31
CA LEU A 53 -14.07 8.08 -0.76
C LEU A 53 -14.45 9.10 0.32
N ALA A 54 -15.40 8.76 1.18
CA ALA A 54 -15.86 9.59 2.28
C ALA A 54 -14.88 9.64 3.46
N ASP A 55 -13.96 8.68 3.56
CA ASP A 55 -12.92 8.68 4.60
C ASP A 55 -11.98 9.88 4.41
N PRO A 56 -11.86 10.80 5.39
CA PRO A 56 -10.91 11.91 5.30
C PRO A 56 -9.45 11.47 5.18
N ALA A 57 -9.11 10.26 5.63
CA ALA A 57 -7.78 9.67 5.49
C ALA A 57 -7.46 9.22 4.06
N SER A 58 -8.45 9.12 3.18
CA SER A 58 -8.24 8.73 1.78
C SER A 58 -7.41 9.76 1.02
N GLY A 59 -6.24 9.31 0.59
CA GLY A 59 -5.28 10.11 -0.15
C GLY A 59 -5.67 10.31 -1.62
N LYS A 60 -4.77 10.95 -2.37
CA LYS A 60 -5.03 11.37 -3.74
C LYS A 60 -5.11 10.16 -4.68
N ALA A 61 -4.25 9.17 -4.48
CA ALA A 61 -4.23 7.97 -5.30
C ALA A 61 -5.48 7.12 -5.05
N VAL A 62 -5.84 6.90 -3.79
CA VAL A 62 -7.09 6.19 -3.42
C VAL A 62 -8.29 6.87 -4.04
N LYS A 63 -8.42 8.19 -3.91
CA LYS A 63 -9.55 8.94 -4.50
C LYS A 63 -9.60 8.83 -6.02
N ARG A 64 -8.44 8.88 -6.68
CA ARG A 64 -8.34 8.76 -8.15
C ARG A 64 -8.80 7.37 -8.62
N GLU A 65 -8.27 6.31 -8.03
CA GLU A 65 -8.59 4.93 -8.44
C GLU A 65 -10.02 4.52 -8.04
N ALA A 66 -10.51 4.98 -6.89
CA ALA A 66 -11.88 4.76 -6.46
C ALA A 66 -12.90 5.39 -7.43
N ASN A 67 -12.70 6.66 -7.82
CA ASN A 67 -13.59 7.33 -8.79
C ASN A 67 -13.55 6.66 -10.16
N LYS A 68 -12.37 6.19 -10.60
CA LYS A 68 -12.23 5.40 -11.83
C LYS A 68 -13.04 4.11 -11.75
N ALA A 69 -12.98 3.38 -10.64
CA ALA A 69 -13.75 2.16 -10.44
C ALA A 69 -15.28 2.40 -10.40
N LEU A 70 -15.73 3.49 -9.76
CA LEU A 70 -17.14 3.88 -9.74
C LEU A 70 -17.67 4.29 -11.12
N SER A 71 -16.82 4.90 -11.95
CA SER A 71 -17.18 5.30 -13.31
C SER A 71 -17.10 4.15 -14.33
N GLY A 72 -16.62 2.98 -13.90
CA GLY A 72 -16.41 1.80 -14.73
C GLY A 72 -17.51 0.75 -14.58
N THR A 73 -17.14 -0.47 -14.93
CA THR A 73 -18.00 -1.67 -14.88
C THR A 73 -18.07 -2.28 -13.47
N PRO A 74 -19.04 -3.18 -13.21
CA PRO A 74 -19.03 -3.99 -11.98
C PRO A 74 -17.71 -4.72 -11.73
N ALA A 75 -17.06 -5.21 -12.79
CA ALA A 75 -15.76 -5.87 -12.70
C ALA A 75 -14.65 -4.92 -12.23
N ASP A 76 -14.70 -3.64 -12.62
CA ASP A 76 -13.73 -2.63 -12.18
C ASP A 76 -13.86 -2.34 -10.67
N ARG A 77 -15.09 -2.30 -10.15
CA ARG A 77 -15.36 -2.15 -8.71
C ARG A 77 -14.80 -3.32 -7.91
N VAL A 78 -15.04 -4.55 -8.38
CA VAL A 78 -14.47 -5.75 -7.76
C VAL A 78 -12.94 -5.73 -7.81
N ALA A 79 -12.34 -5.39 -8.96
CA ALA A 79 -10.89 -5.35 -9.12
C ALA A 79 -10.24 -4.29 -8.21
N PHE A 80 -10.88 -3.13 -8.05
CA PHE A 80 -10.44 -2.10 -7.13
C PHE A 80 -10.47 -2.59 -5.68
N LEU A 81 -11.59 -3.14 -5.21
CA LEU A 81 -11.71 -3.62 -3.84
C LEU A 81 -10.76 -4.80 -3.56
N ALA A 82 -10.54 -5.68 -4.53
CA ALA A 82 -9.66 -6.85 -4.37
C ALA A 82 -8.17 -6.48 -4.31
N THR A 83 -7.70 -5.55 -5.15
CA THR A 83 -6.26 -5.22 -5.23
C THR A 83 -5.95 -3.75 -5.49
N GLY A 84 -6.82 -3.02 -6.19
CA GLY A 84 -6.57 -1.63 -6.56
C GLY A 84 -6.47 -0.70 -5.35
N PHE A 85 -7.30 -0.90 -4.33
CA PHE A 85 -7.30 -0.11 -3.11
C PHE A 85 -5.97 -0.20 -2.37
N ALA A 86 -5.45 -1.42 -2.14
CA ALA A 86 -4.16 -1.61 -1.47
C ALA A 86 -3.00 -0.97 -2.25
N LYS A 87 -3.00 -1.05 -3.58
CA LYS A 87 -1.98 -0.41 -4.43
C LYS A 87 -2.06 1.12 -4.34
N ALA A 88 -3.26 1.67 -4.39
CA ALA A 88 -3.48 3.11 -4.29
C ALA A 88 -3.10 3.64 -2.90
N GLN A 89 -3.46 2.92 -1.83
CA GLN A 89 -3.06 3.26 -0.47
C GLN A 89 -1.54 3.23 -0.30
N ASP A 90 -0.86 2.26 -0.92
CA ASP A 90 0.61 2.21 -0.90
C ASP A 90 1.26 3.40 -1.62
N GLU A 91 0.71 3.83 -2.75
CA GLU A 91 1.14 5.06 -3.43
C GLU A 91 0.98 6.28 -2.52
N ASP A 92 -0.17 6.42 -1.86
CA ASP A 92 -0.42 7.50 -0.91
C ASP A 92 0.55 7.45 0.28
N ASN A 93 0.87 6.26 0.80
CA ASN A 93 1.85 6.07 1.87
C ASN A 93 3.26 6.48 1.44
N ARG A 94 3.69 6.12 0.22
CA ARG A 94 4.99 6.56 -0.33
C ARG A 94 5.07 8.07 -0.43
N VAL A 95 4.00 8.71 -0.89
CA VAL A 95 3.91 10.17 -0.96
C VAL A 95 3.95 10.79 0.44
N ALA A 96 3.26 10.21 1.42
CA ALA A 96 3.31 10.69 2.80
C ALA A 96 4.73 10.64 3.37
N ILE A 97 5.46 9.54 3.15
CA ILE A 97 6.85 9.41 3.60
C ILE A 97 7.78 10.38 2.85
N ALA A 98 7.58 10.57 1.55
CA ALA A 98 8.34 11.56 0.79
C ALA A 98 8.11 12.99 1.31
N LYS A 99 6.87 13.35 1.65
CA LYS A 99 6.57 14.66 2.26
C LYS A 99 7.28 14.86 3.61
N ILE A 100 7.45 13.79 4.38
CA ILE A 100 8.23 13.83 5.63
C ILE A 100 9.70 14.10 5.31
N LEU A 101 10.30 13.34 4.39
CA LEU A 101 11.72 13.48 4.01
C LEU A 101 12.07 14.87 3.44
N PHE A 102 11.16 15.46 2.69
CA PHE A 102 11.35 16.76 2.05
C PHE A 102 10.62 17.89 2.78
N ALA A 103 10.28 17.69 4.06
CA ALA A 103 9.72 18.74 4.89
C ALA A 103 10.72 19.90 5.06
N ASN A 104 10.18 21.10 5.29
CA ASN A 104 10.96 22.28 5.63
C ASN A 104 10.48 22.81 7.00
N PRO A 105 11.33 22.85 8.04
CA PRO A 105 12.76 22.52 8.06
C PRO A 105 13.06 21.05 7.80
N ALA A 106 14.29 20.77 7.35
CA ALA A 106 14.74 19.41 7.05
C ALA A 106 14.60 18.48 8.26
N THR A 107 14.20 17.23 8.02
CA THR A 107 14.06 16.21 9.06
C THR A 107 15.41 15.77 9.63
N GLY A 108 15.38 15.29 10.87
CA GLY A 108 16.56 14.78 11.56
C GLY A 108 17.11 13.48 10.95
N LYS A 109 18.30 13.10 11.41
CA LYS A 109 19.09 12.00 10.83
C LYS A 109 18.39 10.65 11.00
N ALA A 110 17.79 10.41 12.16
CA ALA A 110 17.08 9.17 12.46
C ALA A 110 15.80 9.07 11.62
N VAL A 111 15.00 10.14 11.53
CA VAL A 111 13.82 10.18 10.66
C VAL A 111 14.20 9.90 9.21
N ASN A 112 15.26 10.54 8.70
CA ASN A 112 15.73 10.30 7.34
C ASN A 112 16.13 8.83 7.11
N ARG A 113 16.85 8.23 8.05
CA ARG A 113 17.30 6.83 7.97
C ARG A 113 16.12 5.87 7.93
N GLU A 114 15.18 5.98 8.87
CA GLU A 114 14.05 5.06 8.97
C GLU A 114 13.02 5.26 7.84
N ALA A 115 12.80 6.51 7.39
CA ALA A 115 11.95 6.80 6.25
C ALA A 115 12.48 6.17 4.95
N ASN A 116 13.78 6.30 4.68
CA ASN A 116 14.41 5.68 3.52
C ASN A 116 14.35 4.15 3.59
N LYS A 117 14.56 3.57 4.78
CA LYS A 117 14.39 2.13 5.00
C LYS A 117 12.96 1.67 4.66
N ALA A 118 11.95 2.41 5.11
CA ALA A 118 10.56 2.10 4.80
C ALA A 118 10.23 2.23 3.30
N LEU A 119 10.75 3.26 2.62
CA LEU A 119 10.57 3.44 1.17
C LEU A 119 11.21 2.33 0.35
N ASN A 120 12.36 1.81 0.78
CA ASN A 120 13.05 0.70 0.14
C ASN A 120 12.47 -0.68 0.49
N GLY A 121 11.53 -0.72 1.44
CA GLY A 121 10.88 -1.95 1.91
C GLY A 121 9.55 -2.26 1.23
N THR A 122 8.74 -3.06 1.92
CA THR A 122 7.41 -3.50 1.52
C THR A 122 6.33 -2.46 1.86
N PRO A 123 5.10 -2.61 1.34
CA PRO A 123 3.97 -1.77 1.79
C PRO A 123 3.75 -1.83 3.30
N ALA A 124 3.98 -2.98 3.93
CA ALA A 124 3.86 -3.15 5.37
C ALA A 124 4.91 -2.31 6.13
N ASP A 125 6.14 -2.21 5.62
CA ASP A 125 7.19 -1.38 6.23
C ASP A 125 6.83 0.11 6.19
N ARG A 126 6.19 0.56 5.10
CA ARG A 126 5.70 1.94 4.97
C ARG A 126 4.59 2.26 5.97
N VAL A 127 3.64 1.33 6.14
CA VAL A 127 2.59 1.46 7.17
C VAL A 127 3.19 1.46 8.57
N ALA A 128 4.12 0.55 8.87
CA ALA A 128 4.76 0.46 10.17
C ALA A 128 5.55 1.74 10.52
N PHE A 129 6.25 2.32 9.54
CA PHE A 129 6.92 3.59 9.71
C PHE A 129 5.93 4.73 10.00
N LEU A 130 4.88 4.87 9.20
CA LEU A 130 3.88 5.94 9.39
C LEU A 130 3.10 5.79 10.71
N THR A 131 2.87 4.57 11.17
CA THR A 131 2.10 4.30 12.40
C THR A 131 2.92 4.52 13.66
N THR A 132 4.17 4.02 13.67
CA THR A 132 4.98 3.99 14.91
C THR A 132 6.41 4.43 14.68
N GLY A 133 7.01 4.05 13.55
CA GLY A 133 8.43 4.30 13.28
C GLY A 133 8.82 5.77 13.26
N LEU A 134 7.97 6.64 12.68
CA LEU A 134 8.20 8.07 12.63
C LEU A 134 8.36 8.67 14.02
N ARG A 135 7.46 8.33 14.94
CA ARG A 135 7.46 8.81 16.33
C ARG A 135 8.74 8.41 17.07
N LEU A 136 9.18 7.16 16.89
CA LEU A 136 10.40 6.66 17.51
C LEU A 136 11.66 7.31 16.92
N ALA A 137 11.69 7.50 15.61
CA ALA A 137 12.80 8.17 14.94
C ALA A 137 12.90 9.65 15.34
N GLN A 138 11.76 10.34 15.45
CA GLN A 138 11.72 11.71 15.98
C GLN A 138 12.26 11.78 17.42
N ALA A 139 11.90 10.81 18.27
CA ALA A 139 12.43 10.76 19.63
C ALA A 139 13.95 10.59 19.67
N GLU A 140 14.53 9.78 18.77
CA GLU A 140 15.98 9.65 18.64
C GLU A 140 16.64 10.98 18.25
N ASP A 141 16.09 11.67 17.26
CA ASP A 141 16.58 12.99 16.83
C ASP A 141 16.45 14.03 17.96
N ASP A 142 15.31 14.07 18.65
CA ASP A 142 15.07 14.98 19.77
C ASP A 142 16.06 14.71 20.93
N ARG A 143 16.42 13.44 21.21
CA ARG A 143 17.43 13.12 22.26
C ARG A 143 18.79 13.68 21.90
N VAL A 144 19.17 13.63 20.63
CA VAL A 144 20.42 14.23 20.13
C VAL A 144 20.38 15.75 20.30
N ASP A 145 19.25 16.39 20.04
CA ASP A 145 19.08 17.83 20.24
C ASP A 145 19.16 18.22 21.71
N VAL A 146 18.56 17.43 22.62
CA VAL A 146 18.70 17.66 24.07
C VAL A 146 20.15 17.47 24.53
N ALA A 147 20.84 16.43 24.06
CA ALA A 147 22.26 16.23 24.36
C ALA A 147 23.11 17.41 23.88
N ARG A 148 22.78 18.00 22.71
CA ARG A 148 23.44 19.21 22.22
C ARG A 148 23.17 20.42 23.10
N ILE A 149 21.97 20.57 23.67
CA ILE A 149 21.66 21.63 24.64
C ILE A 149 22.50 21.45 25.90
N LEU A 150 22.56 20.24 26.46
CA LEU A 150 23.35 19.92 27.65
C LEU A 150 24.84 20.20 27.48
N ALA A 151 25.36 20.03 26.26
CA ALA A 151 26.76 20.30 25.93
C ALA A 151 27.09 21.80 25.72
N ARG A 152 26.10 22.70 25.73
CA ARG A 152 26.36 24.14 25.56
C ARG A 152 27.09 24.69 26.78
N PRO A 153 28.13 25.52 26.59
CA PRO A 153 28.78 26.18 27.71
C PRO A 153 27.82 27.19 28.37
N GLY A 154 27.81 27.24 29.70
CA GLY A 154 27.07 28.26 30.46
C GLY A 154 25.54 28.07 30.53
N ILE A 155 24.98 26.89 30.23
CA ILE A 155 23.55 26.64 30.48
C ILE A 155 23.24 26.78 31.97
N SER A 156 22.05 27.32 32.27
CA SER A 156 21.56 27.42 33.65
C SER A 156 21.32 26.04 34.25
N ASP A 157 21.43 25.94 35.58
CA ASP A 157 21.15 24.69 36.29
C ASP A 157 19.69 24.26 36.14
N ALA A 158 18.77 25.23 36.06
CA ALA A 158 17.35 24.98 35.79
C ALA A 158 17.13 24.36 34.40
N LEU A 159 17.76 24.90 33.36
CA LEU A 159 17.69 24.35 32.00
C LEU A 159 18.34 22.95 31.93
N ARG A 160 19.46 22.75 32.63
CA ARG A 160 20.11 21.44 32.74
C ARG A 160 19.19 20.40 33.37
N ALA A 161 18.59 20.71 34.52
CA ALA A 161 17.67 19.80 35.21
C ALA A 161 16.44 19.48 34.36
N ALA A 162 15.89 20.47 33.65
CA ALA A 162 14.76 20.26 32.74
C ALA A 162 15.12 19.35 31.55
N ALA A 163 16.31 19.54 30.95
CA ALA A 163 16.82 18.68 29.88
C ALA A 163 17.03 17.23 30.33
N GLU A 164 17.63 17.02 31.50
CA GLU A 164 17.84 15.68 32.07
C GLU A 164 16.51 14.99 32.37
N LYS A 165 15.51 15.72 32.88
CA LYS A 165 14.17 15.19 33.07
C LYS A 165 13.55 14.76 31.74
N ALA A 166 13.67 15.58 30.69
CA ALA A 166 13.12 15.28 29.38
C ALA A 166 13.75 14.03 28.75
N LEU A 167 15.06 13.82 28.91
CA LEU A 167 15.76 12.62 28.40
C LEU A 167 15.24 11.31 28.99
N ASN A 168 14.82 11.35 30.25
CA ASN A 168 14.29 10.20 30.98
C ASN A 168 12.77 10.02 30.81
N GLY A 169 12.13 10.93 30.08
CA GLY A 169 10.69 10.91 29.83
C GLY A 169 10.28 10.13 28.57
N THR A 170 9.00 10.27 28.25
CA THR A 170 8.38 9.79 27.03
C THR A 170 8.83 10.60 25.79
N PRO A 171 8.73 10.04 24.58
CA PRO A 171 8.94 10.79 23.34
C PRO A 171 8.16 12.11 23.28
N GLU A 172 6.96 12.13 23.82
CA GLU A 172 6.08 13.28 23.85
C GLU A 172 6.61 14.36 24.80
N GLU A 173 7.09 13.99 25.99
CA GLU A 173 7.74 14.91 26.93
C GLU A 173 9.06 15.46 26.38
N LEU A 174 9.83 14.63 25.69
CA LEU A 174 11.07 15.02 25.03
C LEU A 174 10.81 16.05 23.93
N ARG A 175 9.79 15.79 23.09
CA ARG A 175 9.37 16.71 22.04
C ARG A 175 8.84 18.02 22.61
N TYR A 176 8.06 17.95 23.69
CA TYR A 176 7.58 19.13 24.40
C TYR A 176 8.74 19.98 24.92
N PHE A 177 9.76 19.36 25.51
CA PHE A 177 10.93 20.09 26.01
C PHE A 177 11.66 20.85 24.89
N ILE A 178 11.91 20.20 23.74
CA ILE A 178 12.57 20.84 22.59
C ILE A 178 11.73 21.98 22.00
N THR A 179 10.41 21.83 21.94
CA THR A 179 9.55 22.80 21.24
C THR A 179 9.08 23.95 22.13
N VAL A 180 8.90 23.69 23.42
CA VAL A 180 8.28 24.63 24.37
C VAL A 180 9.08 24.72 25.66
N GLY A 181 9.34 23.58 26.31
CA GLY A 181 9.86 23.54 27.68
C GLY A 181 11.18 24.27 27.88
N GLN A 182 12.13 24.17 26.93
CA GLN A 182 13.42 24.84 27.02
C GLN A 182 13.35 26.38 27.04
N TYR A 183 12.24 26.98 26.59
CA TYR A 183 12.03 28.43 26.55
C TYR A 183 11.29 28.96 27.78
N GLN A 184 10.85 28.07 28.68
CA GLN A 184 10.10 28.40 29.89
C GLN A 184 10.97 28.34 31.16
N VAL A 185 12.24 27.92 31.04
CA VAL A 185 13.20 27.74 32.15
C VAL A 185 14.21 28.86 32.25
#